data_AF-A0AAE3FH87-F1
#
_entry.id   AF-A0AAE3FH87-F1
#
_cell.length_a   1.000
_cell.length_b   1.000
_cell.length_c   1.000
_cell.angle_alpha   90.00
_cell.angle_beta   90.00
_cell.angle_gamma   90.00
#
_symmetry.space_group_name_H-M   'P 1'
#
loop_
_entity.id
_entity.type
_entity.pdbx_description
1 polymer ?
#
loop_
_entity_poly.entity_id
_entity_poly.type
_entity_poly.pdbx_seq_one_letter_code
_entity_poly.pdbx_strand_id
1 'polypeptide(L)' 'GKKIALFGSYGWGDGEWMRNWEERCTGDGAVFACDSVICCEAPDDDAVAACRALGAALA' A
#
# COMPACT_ATOMS: atom_id res chain seq x y z
N GLY A 1 -2.58 -15.16 -9.28
CA GLY A 1 -2.47 -14.68 -7.89
C GLY A 1 -3.79 -14.23 -7.34
N LYS A 2 -3.87 -14.05 -6.01
CA LYS A 2 -4.95 -13.25 -5.41
C LYS A 2 -4.72 -11.78 -5.74
N LYS A 3 -5.80 -11.05 -6.06
CA LYS A 3 -5.78 -9.59 -6.22
C LYS A 3 -5.70 -8.98 -4.82
N ILE A 4 -4.70 -8.14 -4.57
CA ILE A 4 -4.46 -7.51 -3.26
C ILE A 4 -4.19 -6.01 -3.44
N ALA A 5 -4.31 -5.27 -2.34
CA ALA A 5 -3.80 -3.91 -2.24
C ALA A 5 -3.10 -3.76 -0.89
N LEU A 6 -2.02 -2.98 -0.85
CA LEU A 6 -1.21 -2.78 0.35
C LEU A 6 -1.30 -1.34 0.82
N PHE A 7 -1.42 -1.15 2.13
CA PHE A 7 -1.43 0.15 2.76
C PHE A 7 -0.76 0.09 4.12
N GLY A 8 -0.27 1.23 4.61
CA GLY A 8 0.15 1.37 6.00
C GLY A 8 0.79 2.71 6.31
N SER A 9 0.94 3.02 7.59
CA SER A 9 1.71 4.17 8.04
C SER A 9 3.12 3.78 8.44
N TYR A 10 4.03 4.76 8.43
CA TYR A 10 5.39 4.61 8.97
C TYR A 10 5.74 5.87 9.77
N GLY A 11 6.71 5.78 10.68
CA GLY A 11 7.13 6.94 11.49
C GLY A 11 8.57 7.36 11.20
N TRP A 12 9.50 6.42 11.35
CA TRP A 12 10.92 6.63 11.08
C TRP A 12 11.35 5.88 9.82
N GLY A 13 12.29 6.47 9.08
CA GLY A 13 12.75 5.94 7.79
C GLY A 13 11.94 6.47 6.60
N ASP A 14 12.01 5.75 5.48
CA ASP A 14 11.49 6.17 4.18
C ASP A 14 10.46 5.20 3.58
N GLY A 15 9.95 4.27 4.39
CA GLY A 15 8.98 3.27 3.95
C GLY A 15 9.59 2.02 3.30
N GLU A 16 10.88 1.72 3.50
CA GLU A 16 11.54 0.50 3.00
C GLU A 16 10.75 -0.79 3.24
N TRP A 17 10.10 -0.89 4.41
CA TRP A 17 9.28 -2.04 4.77
C TRP A 17 8.17 -2.33 3.74
N MET A 18 7.59 -1.30 3.12
CA MET A 18 6.55 -1.47 2.10
C MET A 18 7.13 -2.04 0.82
N ARG A 19 8.30 -1.54 0.37
CA ARG A 19 8.99 -2.06 -0.81
C ARG A 19 9.35 -3.55 -0.64
N ASN A 20 9.89 -3.91 0.53
CA ASN A 20 10.19 -5.30 0.85
C ASN A 20 8.91 -6.18 0.91
N TRP A 21 7.78 -5.62 1.34
CA TRP A 21 6.50 -6.33 1.37
C TRP A 21 5.91 -6.52 -0.03
N GLU A 22 5.99 -5.50 -0.89
CA GLU A 22 5.59 -5.58 -2.29
C GLU A 22 6.36 -6.67 -3.04
N GLU A 23 7.68 -6.72 -2.85
CA GLU A 23 8.55 -7.75 -3.43
C GLU A 23 8.14 -9.14 -2.96
N ARG A 24 7.91 -9.33 -1.66
CA ARG A 24 7.46 -10.60 -1.11
C ARG A 24 6.11 -11.03 -1.68
N CYS A 25 5.14 -10.12 -1.72
CA CYS A 25 3.82 -10.41 -2.28
C CYS A 25 3.89 -10.78 -3.76
N THR A 26 4.73 -10.09 -4.54
CA THR A 26 4.95 -10.43 -5.96
C THR A 26 5.62 -11.80 -6.10
N GLY A 27 6.62 -12.09 -5.26
CA GLY A 27 7.29 -13.39 -5.21
C GLY A 27 6.36 -14.55 -4.86
N ASP A 28 5.37 -14.29 -3.99
CA ASP A 28 4.30 -15.22 -3.64
C ASP A 28 3.19 -15.29 -4.73
N GLY A 29 3.34 -14.56 -5.83
CA GLY A 29 2.45 -14.57 -7.00
C GLY A 29 1.18 -13.75 -6.84
N ALA A 30 1.14 -12.79 -5.91
CA ALA A 30 0.03 -11.84 -5.78
C ALA A 30 -0.04 -10.86 -6.97
N VAL A 31 -1.21 -10.28 -7.19
CA VAL A 31 -1.44 -9.26 -8.24
C VAL A 31 -1.95 -7.99 -7.57
N PHE A 32 -1.26 -6.87 -7.75
CA PHE A 32 -1.69 -5.60 -7.17
C PHE A 32 -2.87 -5.01 -7.93
N ALA A 33 -3.90 -4.60 -7.19
CA ALA A 33 -5.04 -3.87 -7.72
C ALA A 33 -4.68 -2.44 -8.15
N CYS A 34 -3.73 -1.84 -7.44
CA CYS A 34 -3.19 -0.49 -7.61
C CYS A 34 -1.87 -0.40 -6.85
N ASP A 35 -1.19 0.74 -6.96
CA ASP A 35 0.01 1.05 -6.18
C ASP A 35 -0.29 1.03 -4.67
N SER A 36 0.73 0.73 -3.86
CA SER A 36 0.60 0.77 -2.41
C SER A 36 0.45 2.21 -1.90
N VAL A 37 -0.23 2.36 -0.77
CA VAL A 37 -0.42 3.67 -0.12
C VAL A 37 0.31 3.67 1.21
N ILE A 38 1.32 4.53 1.34
CA ILE A 38 2.00 4.78 2.61
C ILE A 38 1.90 6.25 3.04
N CYS A 39 1.77 6.48 4.34
CA CYS A 39 1.77 7.82 4.92
C CYS A 39 2.72 7.89 6.13
N CYS A 40 3.39 9.03 6.29
CA CYS A 40 4.22 9.28 7.46
C CYS A 40 3.34 9.74 8.62
N GLU A 41 3.37 9.03 9.74
CA GLU A 41 2.56 9.26 10.93
C GLU A 41 1.05 9.20 10.64
N ALA A 42 0.32 10.28 10.92
CA ALA A 42 -1.11 10.37 10.66
C ALA A 42 -1.37 10.78 9.21
N PRO A 43 -2.34 10.16 8.52
CA PRO A 43 -2.69 10.53 7.15
C PRO A 43 -3.29 11.94 7.11
N ASP A 44 -2.86 12.73 6.13
CA ASP A 44 -3.55 13.95 5.71
C ASP A 44 -4.71 13.61 4.74
N ASP A 45 -5.40 14.64 4.26
CA ASP A 45 -6.56 14.48 3.36
C ASP A 45 -6.19 13.76 2.05
N ASP A 46 -4.97 13.96 1.55
CA ASP A 46 -4.47 13.32 0.33
C ASP A 46 -4.21 11.82 0.56
N ALA A 47 -3.60 11.46 1.69
CA ALA A 47 -3.41 10.07 2.10
C ALA A 47 -4.76 9.37 2.34
N VAL A 48 -5.74 10.06 2.93
CA VAL A 48 -7.11 9.53 3.09
C VAL A 48 -7.76 9.31 1.73
N ALA A 49 -7.62 10.23 0.78
CA ALA A 49 -8.14 10.10 -0.58
C ALA A 49 -7.49 8.91 -1.31
N ALA A 50 -6.17 8.75 -1.19
CA ALA A 50 -5.44 7.62 -1.75
C ALA A 50 -5.92 6.28 -1.18
N CYS A 51 -6.12 6.17 0.14
CA CYS A 51 -6.69 4.98 0.77
C CYS A 51 -8.10 4.65 0.25
N ARG A 52 -8.95 5.66 0.01
CA ARG A 52 -10.29 5.47 -0.58
C ARG A 52 -10.21 4.97 -2.03
N ALA A 53 -9.32 5.55 -2.82
CA ALA A 53 -9.08 5.13 -4.21
C ALA A 53 -8.57 3.68 -4.27
N LEU A 54 -7.65 3.31 -3.37
CA LEU A 54 -7.16 1.94 -3.20
C LEU A 54 -8.31 0.97 -2.90
N GLY A 55 -9.19 1.32 -1.95
CA GLY A 55 -10.36 0.50 -1.63
C GLY A 55 -11.30 0.32 -2.83
N ALA A 56 -11.52 1.37 -3.62
CA ALA A 56 -12.33 1.31 -4.83
C ALA A 56 -11.68 0.46 -5.94
N ALA A 57 -10.35 0.48 -6.08
CA ALA A 57 -9.62 -0.33 -7.05
C ALA A 57 -9.62 -1.83 -6.71
N LEU A 58 -9.71 -2.16 -5.42
CA LEU A 58 -9.73 -3.54 -4.94
C LEU A 58 -11.11 -4.21 -5.06
N ALA A 59 -12.18 -3.42 -4.96
CA ALA A 59 -13.58 -3.87 -5.03
C ALA A 59 -13.96 -4.56 -6.35
#